data_AF-A0A7C1ZPV6-F1
#
_entry.id   AF-A0A7C1ZPV6-F1
#
_cell.length_a   1.000
_cell.length_b   1.000
_cell.length_c   1.000
_cell.angle_alpha   90.00
_cell.angle_beta   90.00
_cell.angle_gamma   90.00
#
_symmetry.space_group_name_H-M   'P 1'
#
loop_
_entity.id
_entity.type
_entity.pdbx_description
1 polymer ?
#
loop_
_entity_poly.entity_id
_entity_poly.type
_entity_poly.pdbx_seq_one_letter_code
_entity_poly.pdbx_strand_id
1 'polypeptide(L)'
;IIVATGLKPFDPSSVDLHGYGKLPNVVTSIEFEKMLKEGKIVTQSGKEPRTIAIIHCVGSRNNDYHEYCSRTCCMLGLKFYNQVRSALPNSHVYQIYADMRSFGKGCEELYAETAKRGVMFLNFDQREGIPQITKSDPEDCCEMLIEFKERLSNTNIEVPADMVVLLVGMEAREDAKEVAHHVGVSKCGNDFFIERHPKLDPVATTTDGVYIIGSCQGPKDITDSVAQARAATARVLATITQGTVEVEVTTAVVNEDICCGCQTCVKVCPYTAISYDEEKSVSVVNEVQCKGCGTCGSACPTGAIRARHFTDQQILSQIKGLLTTEMTEV
;
A
#
# COMPACT_ATOMS: atom_id res chain seq x y z
N ILE A 1 2.04 -1.57 19.83
CA ILE A 1 2.42 -0.54 18.83
C ILE A 1 1.39 -0.58 17.70
N ILE A 2 0.87 0.56 17.24
CA ILE A 2 -0.03 0.62 16.09
C ILE A 2 0.61 1.50 15.02
N VAL A 3 0.84 0.95 13.84
CA VAL A 3 1.39 1.65 12.68
C VAL A 3 0.22 2.14 11.82
N ALA A 4 0.11 3.45 11.69
CA ALA A 4 -0.96 4.15 10.96
C ALA A 4 -0.39 5.31 10.14
N THR A 5 0.77 5.10 9.51
CA THR A 5 1.55 6.17 8.86
C THR A 5 0.89 6.73 7.60
N GLY A 6 -0.09 6.02 7.04
CA GLY A 6 -0.86 6.44 5.88
C GLY A 6 -0.18 6.11 4.55
N LEU A 7 -0.35 7.00 3.57
CA LEU A 7 0.08 6.81 2.18
C LEU A 7 0.69 8.11 1.62
N LYS A 8 1.32 8.01 0.46
CA LYS A 8 1.68 9.14 -0.39
C LYS A 8 0.85 9.10 -1.69
N PRO A 9 0.34 10.23 -2.22
CA PRO A 9 -0.25 10.27 -3.56
C PRO A 9 0.81 10.00 -4.63
N PHE A 10 0.45 9.24 -5.67
CA PHE A 10 1.30 9.02 -6.84
C PHE A 10 1.64 10.35 -7.52
N ASP A 11 2.90 10.51 -7.94
CA ASP A 11 3.37 11.67 -8.70
C ASP A 11 3.22 11.42 -10.22
N PRO A 12 2.26 12.09 -10.89
CA PRO A 12 2.01 11.87 -12.30
C PRO A 12 3.01 12.56 -13.22
N SER A 13 4.03 13.25 -12.70
CA SER A 13 5.13 13.80 -13.51
C SER A 13 5.89 12.73 -14.29
N SER A 14 5.84 11.48 -13.83
CA SER A 14 6.41 10.31 -14.50
C SER A 14 5.57 9.77 -15.66
N VAL A 15 4.35 10.29 -15.87
CA VAL A 15 3.46 9.92 -16.96
C VAL A 15 3.47 11.01 -18.02
N ASP A 16 4.44 10.94 -18.94
CA ASP A 16 4.65 11.98 -19.96
C ASP A 16 3.39 12.28 -20.79
N LEU A 17 2.59 11.24 -21.08
CA LEU A 17 1.35 11.36 -21.86
C LEU A 17 0.28 12.22 -21.18
N HIS A 18 0.32 12.40 -19.86
CA HIS A 18 -0.65 13.25 -19.16
C HIS A 18 -0.19 14.71 -19.03
N GLY A 19 1.03 15.06 -19.45
CA GLY A 19 1.48 16.47 -19.49
C GLY A 19 1.46 17.21 -18.15
N TYR A 20 1.40 16.51 -17.00
CA TYR A 20 1.39 17.13 -15.68
C TYR A 20 2.69 17.92 -15.44
N GLY A 21 2.56 19.16 -14.93
CA GLY A 21 3.66 20.10 -14.76
C GLY A 21 4.19 20.73 -16.07
N LYS A 22 3.74 20.28 -17.24
CA LYS A 22 4.13 20.82 -18.56
C LYS A 22 3.00 21.60 -19.23
N LEU A 23 1.77 21.09 -19.13
CA LEU A 23 0.57 21.71 -19.67
C LEU A 23 -0.14 22.57 -18.60
N PRO A 24 -0.73 23.71 -18.99
CA PRO A 24 -1.54 24.50 -18.07
C PRO A 24 -2.79 23.71 -17.68
N ASN A 25 -3.26 23.88 -16.45
CA ASN A 25 -4.56 23.35 -15.98
C ASN A 25 -4.70 21.82 -15.94
N VAL A 26 -3.59 21.08 -15.96
CA VAL A 26 -3.55 19.67 -15.55
C VAL A 26 -3.25 19.61 -14.05
N VAL A 27 -4.21 19.16 -13.26
CA VAL A 27 -4.13 19.11 -11.79
C VAL A 27 -4.36 17.71 -11.26
N THR A 28 -3.74 17.37 -10.14
CA THR A 28 -4.01 16.12 -9.42
C THR A 28 -5.33 16.20 -8.65
N SER A 29 -5.87 15.04 -8.27
CA SER A 29 -7.04 14.95 -7.39
C SER A 29 -6.85 15.66 -6.05
N ILE A 30 -5.63 15.70 -5.52
CA ILE A 30 -5.31 16.38 -4.26
C ILE A 30 -5.33 17.90 -4.42
N GLU A 31 -4.80 18.41 -5.54
CA GLU A 31 -4.84 19.84 -5.87
C GLU A 31 -6.27 20.28 -6.16
N PHE A 32 -7.02 19.49 -6.93
CA PHE A 32 -8.42 19.75 -7.21
C PHE A 32 -9.27 19.80 -5.94
N GLU A 33 -8.98 18.94 -4.94
CA GLU A 33 -9.63 19.04 -3.64
C GLU A 33 -9.36 20.33 -2.89
N LYS A 34 -8.14 20.89 -3.02
CA LYS A 34 -7.84 22.20 -2.44
C LYS A 34 -8.65 23.28 -3.13
N MET A 35 -8.76 23.24 -4.45
CA MET A 35 -9.58 24.18 -5.24
C MET A 35 -11.05 24.12 -4.82
N LEU A 36 -11.59 22.91 -4.64
CA LEU A 36 -12.97 22.70 -4.16
C LEU A 36 -13.15 23.23 -2.73
N LYS A 37 -12.19 23.01 -1.83
CA LYS A 37 -12.22 23.51 -0.46
C LYS A 37 -12.20 25.05 -0.40
N GLU A 38 -11.47 25.67 -1.31
CA GLU A 38 -11.41 27.14 -1.45
C GLU A 38 -12.66 27.71 -2.14
N GLY A 39 -13.50 26.86 -2.72
CA GLY A 39 -14.71 27.26 -3.43
C GLY A 39 -14.42 27.94 -4.77
N LYS A 40 -13.23 27.72 -5.35
CA LYS A 40 -12.80 28.36 -6.60
C LYS A 40 -12.27 27.32 -7.57
N ILE A 41 -13.10 26.94 -8.53
CA ILE A 41 -12.70 26.07 -9.65
C ILE A 41 -12.38 26.98 -10.83
N VAL A 42 -11.13 27.42 -10.93
CA VAL A 42 -10.67 28.34 -11.97
C VAL A 42 -9.39 27.83 -12.63
N THR A 43 -9.23 28.11 -13.92
CA THR A 43 -7.98 27.87 -14.65
C THR A 43 -6.90 28.86 -14.19
N GLN A 44 -5.64 28.64 -14.61
CA GLN A 44 -4.51 29.55 -14.36
C GLN A 44 -4.77 30.98 -14.84
N SER A 45 -5.64 31.16 -15.85
CA SER A 45 -6.07 32.48 -16.33
C SER A 45 -7.15 33.14 -15.46
N GLY A 46 -7.62 32.46 -14.40
CA GLY A 46 -8.65 32.92 -13.48
C GLY A 46 -10.09 32.72 -13.97
N LYS A 47 -10.28 31.99 -15.08
CA LYS A 47 -11.61 31.73 -15.66
C LYS A 47 -12.19 30.42 -15.16
N GLU A 48 -13.50 30.34 -15.02
CA GLU A 48 -14.19 29.08 -14.77
C GLU A 48 -14.06 28.16 -16.00
N PRO A 49 -13.63 26.90 -15.84
CA PRO A 49 -13.55 25.97 -16.95
C PRO A 49 -14.96 25.62 -17.43
N ARG A 50 -15.20 25.73 -18.74
CA ARG A 50 -16.45 25.27 -19.37
C ARG A 50 -16.45 23.76 -19.51
N THR A 51 -15.28 23.18 -19.75
CA THR A 51 -15.13 21.74 -19.92
C THR A 51 -14.06 21.18 -18.99
N ILE A 52 -14.41 20.14 -18.23
CA ILE A 52 -13.51 19.46 -17.30
C ILE A 52 -13.43 17.97 -17.68
N ALA A 53 -12.22 17.45 -17.87
CA ALA A 53 -11.99 16.01 -18.02
C ALA A 53 -11.40 15.43 -16.73
N ILE A 54 -11.99 14.35 -16.23
CA ILE A 54 -11.52 13.63 -15.05
C ILE A 54 -11.00 12.27 -15.51
N ILE A 55 -9.69 12.05 -15.38
CA ILE A 55 -9.01 10.83 -15.84
C ILE A 55 -8.77 9.90 -14.65
N HIS A 56 -9.25 8.67 -14.76
CA HIS A 56 -9.13 7.65 -13.71
C HIS A 56 -7.85 6.84 -13.85
N CYS A 57 -7.50 6.15 -12.77
CA CYS A 57 -6.41 5.17 -12.72
C CYS A 57 -5.03 5.75 -13.08
N VAL A 58 -4.78 7.01 -12.79
CA VAL A 58 -3.46 7.62 -13.04
C VAL A 58 -2.46 7.05 -12.03
N GLY A 59 -1.47 6.30 -12.52
CA GLY A 59 -0.50 5.59 -11.66
C GLY A 59 -1.08 4.36 -10.97
N SER A 60 -2.11 3.70 -11.53
CA SER A 60 -2.67 2.47 -10.97
C SER A 60 -3.24 1.58 -12.06
N ARG A 61 -3.18 0.26 -11.86
CA ARG A 61 -3.57 -0.78 -12.82
C ARG A 61 -2.77 -0.75 -14.12
N ASN A 62 -1.54 -0.24 -14.06
CA ASN A 62 -0.62 -0.11 -15.18
C ASN A 62 0.71 -0.77 -14.81
N ASN A 63 1.24 -1.63 -15.69
CA ASN A 63 2.45 -2.41 -15.43
C ASN A 63 3.73 -1.57 -15.39
N ASP A 64 3.74 -0.38 -16.02
CA ASP A 64 4.88 0.54 -16.01
C ASP A 64 4.99 1.30 -14.67
N TYR A 65 3.89 1.33 -13.90
CA TYR A 65 3.81 2.02 -12.61
C TYR A 65 3.41 1.04 -11.49
N HIS A 66 2.10 0.85 -11.30
CA HIS A 66 1.55 0.02 -10.24
C HIS A 66 0.45 -0.89 -10.79
N GLU A 67 0.62 -2.20 -10.67
CA GLU A 67 -0.36 -3.19 -11.17
C GLU A 67 -1.66 -3.22 -10.33
N TYR A 68 -1.61 -2.72 -9.09
CA TYR A 68 -2.75 -2.71 -8.19
C TYR A 68 -3.71 -1.53 -8.43
N CYS A 69 -4.93 -1.67 -7.92
CA CYS A 69 -5.94 -0.61 -7.93
C CYS A 69 -5.87 0.21 -6.64
N SER A 70 -5.86 1.54 -6.78
CA SER A 70 -5.90 2.47 -5.64
C SER A 70 -7.27 2.61 -4.96
N ARG A 71 -8.27 1.86 -5.44
CA ARG A 71 -9.54 1.54 -4.76
C ARG A 71 -10.53 2.70 -4.56
N THR A 72 -10.07 3.94 -4.36
CA THR A 72 -10.93 5.09 -4.02
C THR A 72 -11.12 6.07 -5.19
N CYS A 73 -10.26 6.01 -6.21
CA CYS A 73 -10.25 6.98 -7.31
C CYS A 73 -11.60 7.05 -8.04
N CYS A 74 -12.24 5.91 -8.35
CA CYS A 74 -13.56 5.91 -9.00
C CYS A 74 -14.61 6.72 -8.22
N MET A 75 -14.71 6.46 -6.91
CA MET A 75 -15.65 7.16 -6.03
C MET A 75 -15.30 8.65 -5.88
N LEU A 76 -14.00 8.98 -5.85
CA LEU A 76 -13.53 10.35 -5.83
C LEU A 76 -13.93 11.10 -7.11
N GLY A 77 -13.80 10.45 -8.27
CA GLY A 77 -14.27 11.01 -9.55
C GLY A 77 -15.76 11.34 -9.52
N LEU A 78 -16.60 10.42 -9.05
CA LEU A 78 -18.05 10.65 -8.93
C LEU A 78 -18.36 11.78 -7.95
N LYS A 79 -17.65 11.84 -6.82
CA LYS A 79 -17.77 12.95 -5.87
C LYS A 79 -17.42 14.29 -6.52
N PHE A 80 -16.28 14.39 -7.19
CA PHE A 80 -15.83 15.61 -7.87
C PHE A 80 -16.84 16.06 -8.90
N TYR A 81 -17.37 15.15 -9.71
CA TYR A 81 -18.42 15.50 -10.66
C TYR A 81 -19.62 16.17 -9.98
N ASN A 82 -20.12 15.60 -8.87
CA ASN A 82 -21.29 16.16 -8.19
C ASN A 82 -21.01 17.54 -7.57
N GLN A 83 -19.79 17.76 -7.09
CA GLN A 83 -19.36 19.06 -6.57
C GLN A 83 -19.18 20.09 -7.70
N VAL A 84 -18.57 19.68 -8.82
CA VAL A 84 -18.45 20.50 -10.03
C VAL A 84 -19.82 20.87 -10.56
N ARG A 85 -20.76 19.92 -10.69
CA ARG A 85 -22.12 20.18 -11.16
C ARG A 85 -22.87 21.17 -10.25
N SER A 86 -22.55 21.18 -8.96
CA SER A 86 -23.14 22.12 -8.00
C SER A 86 -22.52 23.52 -8.08
N ALA A 87 -21.19 23.60 -8.28
CA ALA A 87 -20.45 24.86 -8.35
C ALA A 87 -20.55 25.53 -9.74
N LEU A 88 -20.46 24.73 -10.80
CA LEU A 88 -20.41 25.12 -12.21
C LEU A 88 -21.52 24.38 -12.99
N PRO A 89 -22.80 24.76 -12.84
CA PRO A 89 -23.93 24.00 -13.38
C PRO A 89 -23.94 23.88 -14.90
N ASN A 90 -23.33 24.85 -15.60
CA ASN A 90 -23.25 24.88 -17.06
C ASN A 90 -21.99 24.22 -17.62
N SER A 91 -21.12 23.65 -16.78
CA SER A 91 -19.92 22.95 -17.24
C SER A 91 -20.23 21.59 -17.85
N HIS A 92 -19.42 21.19 -18.82
CA HIS A 92 -19.39 19.83 -19.37
C HIS A 92 -18.30 19.05 -18.64
N VAL A 93 -18.65 17.86 -18.13
CA VAL A 93 -17.70 17.03 -17.40
C VAL A 93 -17.64 15.64 -18.01
N TYR A 94 -16.44 15.21 -18.35
CA TYR A 94 -16.12 13.89 -18.88
C TYR A 94 -15.43 13.06 -17.80
N GLN A 95 -15.93 11.84 -17.57
CA GLN A 95 -15.27 10.83 -16.75
C GLN A 95 -14.62 9.82 -17.69
N ILE A 96 -13.30 9.85 -17.80
CA ILE A 96 -12.52 8.97 -18.66
C ILE A 96 -11.97 7.84 -17.79
N TYR A 97 -12.51 6.63 -17.94
CA TYR A 97 -12.29 5.55 -16.98
C TYR A 97 -12.11 4.18 -17.65
N ALA A 98 -11.39 3.28 -16.97
CA ALA A 98 -11.20 1.92 -17.44
C ALA A 98 -12.33 0.98 -16.96
N ASP A 99 -12.58 0.95 -15.65
CA ASP A 99 -13.75 0.28 -15.06
C ASP A 99 -14.24 1.11 -13.89
N MET A 100 -15.56 1.23 -13.73
CA MET A 100 -16.14 1.93 -12.59
C MET A 100 -16.20 0.97 -11.40
N ARG A 101 -15.41 1.25 -10.36
CA ARG A 101 -15.34 0.42 -9.14
C ARG A 101 -16.10 1.07 -7.99
N SER A 102 -17.42 1.09 -8.11
CA SER A 102 -18.40 1.59 -7.12
C SER A 102 -18.78 0.52 -6.08
N PHE A 103 -17.80 -0.16 -5.48
CA PHE A 103 -18.06 -1.21 -4.49
C PHE A 103 -18.35 -0.62 -3.10
N GLY A 104 -19.15 -1.33 -2.30
CA GLY A 104 -19.55 -0.89 -0.96
C GLY A 104 -20.99 -0.38 -0.91
N LYS A 105 -21.49 -0.11 0.30
CA LYS A 105 -22.87 0.33 0.52
C LYS A 105 -23.07 1.77 0.05
N GLY A 106 -24.04 2.03 -0.83
CA GLY A 106 -24.34 3.37 -1.33
C GLY A 106 -23.48 3.82 -2.50
N CYS A 107 -22.44 3.06 -2.86
CA CYS A 107 -21.50 3.45 -3.91
C CYS A 107 -22.09 3.30 -5.31
N GLU A 108 -22.83 2.21 -5.54
CA GLU A 108 -23.51 1.98 -6.82
C GLU A 108 -24.70 2.92 -7.00
N GLU A 109 -25.41 3.21 -5.92
CA GLU A 109 -26.49 4.21 -5.91
C GLU A 109 -25.95 5.59 -6.26
N LEU A 110 -24.79 5.99 -5.71
CA LEU A 110 -24.14 7.25 -6.09
C LEU A 110 -23.73 7.26 -7.57
N TYR A 111 -23.21 6.15 -8.09
CA TYR A 111 -22.91 6.02 -9.51
C TYR A 111 -24.16 6.21 -10.38
N ALA A 112 -25.25 5.51 -10.07
CA ALA A 112 -26.51 5.59 -10.79
C ALA A 112 -27.14 7.00 -10.72
N GLU A 113 -27.09 7.66 -9.56
CA GLU A 113 -27.55 9.04 -9.41
C GLU A 113 -26.70 10.02 -10.21
N THR A 114 -25.38 9.82 -10.22
CA THR A 114 -24.43 10.64 -10.99
C THR A 114 -24.68 10.49 -12.49
N ALA A 115 -24.91 9.26 -12.98
CA ALA A 115 -25.26 9.00 -14.37
C ALA A 115 -26.52 9.76 -14.81
N LYS A 116 -27.56 9.80 -13.95
CA LYS A 116 -28.81 10.53 -14.22
C LYS A 116 -28.64 12.06 -14.30
N ARG A 117 -27.53 12.60 -13.80
CA ARG A 117 -27.24 14.05 -13.80
C ARG A 117 -26.56 14.53 -15.09
N GLY A 118 -26.39 13.66 -16.08
CA GLY A 118 -25.84 14.03 -17.39
C GLY A 118 -24.32 14.19 -17.40
N VAL A 119 -23.62 13.38 -16.60
CA VAL A 119 -22.17 13.17 -16.78
C VAL A 119 -21.93 12.35 -18.05
N MET A 120 -20.85 12.64 -18.78
CA MET A 120 -20.41 11.79 -19.88
C MET A 120 -19.38 10.79 -19.37
N PHE A 121 -19.70 9.50 -19.45
CA PHE A 121 -18.78 8.41 -19.13
C PHE A 121 -18.15 7.90 -20.43
N LEU A 122 -16.82 7.95 -20.52
CA LEU A 122 -16.06 7.47 -21.67
C LEU A 122 -15.12 6.36 -21.23
N ASN A 123 -15.22 5.20 -21.86
CA ASN A 123 -14.50 4.02 -21.43
C ASN A 123 -13.26 3.78 -22.29
N PHE A 124 -12.15 3.41 -21.66
CA PHE A 124 -10.92 3.03 -22.37
C PHE A 124 -10.37 1.72 -21.82
N ASP A 125 -9.64 0.96 -22.64
CA ASP A 125 -8.91 -0.22 -22.17
C ASP A 125 -7.44 0.15 -21.90
N GLN A 126 -7.02 0.08 -20.63
CA GLN A 126 -5.64 0.36 -20.23
C GLN A 126 -4.60 -0.52 -20.92
N ARG A 127 -4.99 -1.68 -21.45
CA ARG A 127 -4.08 -2.58 -22.17
C ARG A 127 -3.82 -2.13 -23.61
N GLU A 128 -4.72 -1.36 -24.19
CA GLU A 128 -4.58 -0.83 -25.56
C GLU A 128 -3.95 0.56 -25.58
N GLY A 129 -3.92 1.25 -24.43
CA GLY A 129 -3.29 2.55 -24.26
C GLY A 129 -3.90 3.32 -23.09
N ILE A 130 -3.24 4.42 -22.71
CA ILE A 130 -3.78 5.38 -21.74
C ILE A 130 -4.09 6.70 -22.44
N PRO A 131 -5.02 7.53 -21.92
CA PRO A 131 -5.35 8.80 -22.53
C PRO A 131 -4.14 9.74 -22.61
N GLN A 132 -3.92 10.31 -23.79
CA GLN A 132 -2.86 11.28 -24.04
C GLN A 132 -3.44 12.68 -24.05
N ILE A 133 -2.80 13.59 -23.33
CA ILE A 133 -3.20 15.00 -23.23
C ILE A 133 -2.24 15.83 -24.07
N THR A 134 -2.79 16.60 -24.99
CA THR A 134 -2.06 17.56 -25.82
C THR A 134 -2.64 18.95 -25.61
N LYS A 135 -1.83 19.96 -25.90
CA LYS A 135 -2.31 21.34 -25.98
C LYS A 135 -3.14 21.48 -27.25
N SER A 136 -4.32 22.09 -27.16
CA SER A 136 -5.13 22.43 -28.33
C SER A 136 -4.51 23.55 -29.16
N ASP A 137 -5.00 23.73 -30.38
CA ASP A 137 -4.60 24.85 -31.22
C ASP A 137 -5.21 26.17 -30.68
N PRO A 138 -4.53 27.33 -30.86
CA PRO A 138 -5.05 28.61 -30.37
C PRO A 138 -6.40 29.04 -30.95
N GLU A 139 -6.81 28.44 -32.06
CA GLU A 139 -8.11 28.67 -32.71
C GLU A 139 -9.24 27.84 -32.07
N ASP A 140 -8.90 26.83 -31.28
CA ASP A 140 -9.87 25.98 -30.59
C ASP A 140 -10.52 26.70 -29.41
N CYS A 141 -11.76 26.31 -29.11
CA CYS A 141 -12.52 26.86 -27.98
C CYS A 141 -12.13 26.26 -26.62
N CYS A 142 -11.10 25.42 -26.55
CA CYS A 142 -10.65 24.71 -25.36
C CYS A 142 -9.12 24.83 -25.22
N GLU A 143 -8.57 24.48 -24.05
CA GLU A 143 -7.12 24.59 -23.79
C GLU A 143 -6.33 23.30 -24.05
N MET A 144 -7.00 22.15 -23.99
CA MET A 144 -6.40 20.82 -24.12
C MET A 144 -7.31 19.86 -24.87
N LEU A 145 -6.70 18.90 -25.54
CA LEU A 145 -7.36 17.75 -26.16
C LEU A 145 -6.87 16.46 -25.48
N ILE A 146 -7.79 15.54 -25.20
CA ILE A 146 -7.48 14.22 -24.66
C ILE A 146 -7.81 13.17 -25.72
N GLU A 147 -6.78 12.53 -26.25
CA GLU A 147 -6.89 11.48 -27.26
C GLU A 147 -6.81 10.09 -26.62
N PHE A 148 -7.75 9.22 -26.94
CA PHE A 148 -7.71 7.80 -26.60
C PHE A 148 -8.65 6.98 -27.47
N LYS A 149 -8.44 5.67 -27.47
CA LYS A 149 -9.35 4.71 -28.09
C LYS A 149 -10.52 4.41 -27.15
N GLU A 150 -11.71 4.87 -27.50
CA GLU A 150 -12.93 4.58 -26.73
C GLU A 150 -13.34 3.12 -26.98
N ARG A 151 -13.58 2.38 -25.90
CA ARG A 151 -13.72 0.93 -25.93
C ARG A 151 -15.02 0.45 -26.56
N LEU A 152 -16.13 1.15 -26.32
CA LEU A 152 -17.46 0.75 -26.79
C LEU A 152 -17.66 1.04 -28.28
N SER A 153 -17.22 2.21 -28.75
CA SER A 153 -17.23 2.57 -30.16
C SER A 153 -16.06 1.97 -30.94
N ASN A 154 -14.99 1.56 -30.23
CA ASN A 154 -13.75 1.05 -30.81
C ASN A 154 -13.10 2.04 -31.81
N THR A 155 -13.22 3.34 -31.51
CA THR A 155 -12.67 4.43 -32.32
C THR A 155 -11.77 5.31 -31.48
N ASN A 156 -10.73 5.88 -32.10
CA ASN A 156 -9.99 6.96 -31.48
C ASN A 156 -10.89 8.20 -31.45
N ILE A 157 -10.99 8.83 -30.28
CA ILE A 157 -11.77 10.04 -30.07
C ILE A 157 -10.89 11.10 -29.43
N GLU A 158 -11.28 12.35 -29.62
CA GLU A 158 -10.68 13.51 -28.99
C GLU A 158 -11.71 14.17 -28.08
N VAL A 159 -11.34 14.41 -26.83
CA VAL A 159 -12.19 15.05 -25.83
C VAL A 159 -11.59 16.41 -25.48
N PRO A 160 -12.30 17.53 -25.70
CA PRO A 160 -11.81 18.85 -25.31
C PRO A 160 -11.87 19.04 -23.79
N ALA A 161 -10.93 19.83 -23.24
CA ALA A 161 -10.97 20.25 -21.84
C ALA A 161 -10.28 21.60 -21.64
N ASP A 162 -10.84 22.42 -20.74
CA ASP A 162 -10.16 23.61 -20.20
C ASP A 162 -9.34 23.26 -18.95
N MET A 163 -9.72 22.18 -18.28
CA MET A 163 -9.06 21.66 -17.09
C MET A 163 -9.11 20.14 -17.08
N VAL A 164 -7.98 19.50 -16.75
CA VAL A 164 -7.89 18.06 -16.58
C VAL A 164 -7.56 17.73 -15.13
N VAL A 165 -8.37 16.84 -14.54
CA VAL A 165 -8.17 16.34 -13.18
C VAL A 165 -7.68 14.90 -13.25
N LEU A 166 -6.45 14.67 -12.82
CA LEU A 166 -5.80 13.37 -12.74
C LEU A 166 -6.13 12.70 -11.40
N LEU A 167 -6.90 11.62 -11.42
CA LEU A 167 -7.18 10.83 -10.22
C LEU A 167 -5.99 9.92 -9.92
N VAL A 168 -4.99 10.51 -9.27
CA VAL A 168 -3.71 9.86 -8.91
C VAL A 168 -3.91 8.72 -7.92
N GLY A 169 -3.10 7.68 -8.08
CA GLY A 169 -3.05 6.50 -7.22
C GLY A 169 -2.51 6.78 -5.81
N MET A 170 -2.53 5.74 -4.99
CA MET A 170 -2.00 5.71 -3.63
C MET A 170 -0.76 4.83 -3.60
N GLU A 171 0.35 5.36 -3.07
CA GLU A 171 1.61 4.66 -2.87
C GLU A 171 1.92 4.52 -1.38
N ALA A 172 2.75 3.53 -1.03
CA ALA A 172 3.38 3.50 0.28
C ALA A 172 4.23 4.78 0.48
N ARG A 173 4.36 5.23 1.74
CA ARG A 173 5.22 6.37 2.05
C ARG A 173 6.69 6.04 1.81
N GLU A 174 7.47 7.06 1.50
CA GLU A 174 8.92 6.95 1.28
C GLU A 174 9.65 6.37 2.51
N ASP A 175 9.19 6.71 3.72
CA ASP A 175 9.72 6.23 5.00
C ASP A 175 9.21 4.83 5.41
N ALA A 176 8.38 4.16 4.59
CA ALA A 176 7.79 2.87 4.95
C ALA A 176 8.84 1.79 5.26
N LYS A 177 9.98 1.80 4.56
CA LYS A 177 11.09 0.86 4.80
C LYS A 177 11.74 1.07 6.16
N GLU A 178 11.96 2.32 6.55
CA GLU A 178 12.57 2.68 7.84
C GLU A 178 11.62 2.33 8.98
N VAL A 179 10.34 2.67 8.84
CA VAL A 179 9.30 2.30 9.81
C VAL A 179 9.19 0.78 9.96
N ALA A 180 9.16 0.03 8.85
CA ALA A 180 9.18 -1.44 8.86
C ALA A 180 10.37 -1.99 9.67
N HIS A 181 11.56 -1.44 9.46
CA HIS A 181 12.76 -1.87 10.17
C HIS A 181 12.68 -1.58 11.67
N HIS A 182 12.23 -0.38 12.06
CA HIS A 182 12.12 0.00 13.47
C HIS A 182 11.07 -0.79 14.25
N VAL A 183 9.95 -1.16 13.61
CA VAL A 183 8.85 -1.87 14.27
C VAL A 183 8.83 -3.38 14.00
N GLY A 184 9.76 -3.89 13.17
CA GLY A 184 9.85 -5.31 12.84
C GLY A 184 8.70 -5.81 11.96
N VAL A 185 8.19 -5.02 11.02
CA VAL A 185 7.06 -5.42 10.16
C VAL A 185 7.51 -5.64 8.72
N SER A 186 7.01 -6.69 8.08
CA SER A 186 7.30 -7.00 6.67
C SER A 186 6.49 -6.13 5.71
N LYS A 187 7.00 -5.94 4.49
CA LYS A 187 6.31 -5.25 3.40
C LYS A 187 6.01 -6.22 2.26
N CYS A 188 4.95 -5.95 1.50
CA CYS A 188 4.65 -6.68 0.27
C CYS A 188 5.44 -6.12 -0.92
N GLY A 189 5.31 -6.74 -2.10
CA GLY A 189 5.98 -6.30 -3.32
C GLY A 189 5.62 -4.87 -3.77
N ASN A 190 4.53 -4.31 -3.23
CA ASN A 190 4.07 -2.94 -3.48
C ASN A 190 4.41 -1.98 -2.34
N ASP A 191 5.38 -2.34 -1.47
CA ASP A 191 5.88 -1.54 -0.35
C ASP A 191 4.91 -1.21 0.79
N PHE A 192 3.65 -1.64 0.73
CA PHE A 192 2.73 -1.59 1.86
C PHE A 192 3.07 -2.63 2.94
N PHE A 193 2.70 -2.37 4.19
CA PHE A 193 2.91 -3.31 5.29
C PHE A 193 2.02 -4.55 5.17
N ILE A 194 2.56 -5.72 5.51
CA ILE A 194 1.87 -7.02 5.45
C ILE A 194 1.18 -7.33 6.78
N GLU A 195 -0.10 -7.65 6.70
CA GLU A 195 -0.84 -8.27 7.80
C GLU A 195 -0.44 -9.73 8.03
N ARG A 196 -0.68 -10.24 9.23
CA ARG A 196 -0.40 -11.64 9.58
C ARG A 196 -1.14 -12.61 8.66
N HIS A 197 -2.41 -12.33 8.41
CA HIS A 197 -3.21 -13.13 7.48
C HIS A 197 -4.38 -12.31 6.91
N PRO A 198 -4.60 -12.28 5.57
CA PRO A 198 -5.58 -11.39 4.93
C PRO A 198 -7.03 -11.50 5.45
N LYS A 199 -7.42 -12.68 5.92
CA LYS A 199 -8.78 -12.97 6.44
C LYS A 199 -8.86 -13.14 7.96
N LEU A 200 -8.06 -14.04 8.51
CA LEU A 200 -8.10 -14.42 9.93
C LEU A 200 -7.58 -13.33 10.86
N ASP A 201 -6.63 -12.52 10.39
CA ASP A 201 -5.96 -11.52 11.22
C ASP A 201 -5.45 -10.33 10.40
N PRO A 202 -6.37 -9.50 9.89
CA PRO A 202 -6.04 -8.48 8.89
C PRO A 202 -5.41 -7.21 9.47
N VAL A 203 -5.27 -7.11 10.80
CA VAL A 203 -4.74 -5.91 11.48
C VAL A 203 -3.51 -6.20 12.32
N ALA A 204 -3.25 -7.45 12.72
CA ALA A 204 -1.99 -7.82 13.35
C ALA A 204 -0.92 -8.07 12.30
N THR A 205 0.34 -8.09 12.74
CA THR A 205 1.48 -8.47 11.92
C THR A 205 2.09 -9.79 12.42
N THR A 206 3.14 -10.27 11.77
CA THR A 206 3.93 -11.40 12.25
C THR A 206 4.74 -11.08 13.51
N THR A 207 4.86 -9.78 13.86
CA THR A 207 5.50 -9.34 15.09
C THR A 207 4.45 -9.09 16.16
N ASP A 208 4.48 -9.91 17.20
CA ASP A 208 3.53 -9.81 18.31
C ASP A 208 3.57 -8.43 18.97
N GLY A 209 2.37 -7.90 19.26
CA GLY A 209 2.20 -6.56 19.82
C GLY A 209 2.33 -5.42 18.82
N VAL A 210 2.58 -5.70 17.54
CA VAL A 210 2.62 -4.71 16.45
C VAL A 210 1.45 -4.92 15.49
N TYR A 211 0.68 -3.86 15.29
CA TYR A 211 -0.52 -3.83 14.45
C TYR A 211 -0.39 -2.78 13.35
N ILE A 212 -1.06 -3.00 12.23
CA ILE A 212 -1.09 -2.09 11.08
C ILE A 212 -2.53 -1.73 10.74
N ILE A 213 -2.81 -0.46 10.47
CA ILE A 213 -4.15 0.02 10.14
C ILE A 213 -4.13 1.12 9.09
N GLY A 214 -5.25 1.27 8.38
CA GLY A 214 -5.39 2.36 7.42
C GLY A 214 -4.58 2.12 6.16
N SER A 215 -4.32 3.18 5.41
CA SER A 215 -3.76 3.08 4.07
C SER A 215 -2.30 2.62 4.00
N CYS A 216 -1.56 2.58 5.12
CA CYS A 216 -0.21 2.02 5.12
C CYS A 216 -0.19 0.49 4.92
N GLN A 217 -1.31 -0.18 5.15
CA GLN A 217 -1.51 -1.61 4.85
C GLN A 217 -2.00 -1.84 3.39
N GLY A 218 -2.30 -0.77 2.65
CA GLY A 218 -2.76 -0.85 1.25
C GLY A 218 -3.90 0.12 0.95
N PRO A 219 -4.18 0.43 -0.33
CA PRO A 219 -5.18 1.42 -0.72
C PRO A 219 -6.57 1.09 -0.16
N LYS A 220 -7.19 2.07 0.49
CA LYS A 220 -8.53 1.94 1.09
C LYS A 220 -9.15 3.30 1.38
N ASP A 221 -10.46 3.31 1.61
CA ASP A 221 -11.19 4.51 1.98
C ASP A 221 -11.16 4.79 3.49
N ILE A 222 -11.84 5.87 3.88
CA ILE A 222 -11.94 6.33 5.26
C ILE A 222 -12.70 5.31 6.11
N THR A 223 -13.80 4.74 5.59
CA THR A 223 -14.68 3.83 6.34
C THR A 223 -13.92 2.58 6.76
N ASP A 224 -13.19 1.98 5.83
CA ASP A 224 -12.37 0.81 6.11
C ASP A 224 -11.20 1.14 7.04
N SER A 225 -10.58 2.31 6.88
CA SER A 225 -9.50 2.75 7.76
C SER A 225 -9.98 2.90 9.21
N VAL A 226 -11.17 3.47 9.41
CA VAL A 226 -11.81 3.59 10.72
C VAL A 226 -12.22 2.22 11.27
N ALA A 227 -12.73 1.31 10.43
CA ALA A 227 -13.06 -0.04 10.83
C ALA A 227 -11.82 -0.82 11.29
N GLN A 228 -10.69 -0.72 10.57
CA GLN A 228 -9.42 -1.31 10.98
C GLN A 228 -8.90 -0.73 12.29
N ALA A 229 -9.01 0.59 12.49
CA ALA A 229 -8.62 1.23 13.75
C ALA A 229 -9.39 0.64 14.94
N ARG A 230 -10.71 0.42 14.80
CA ARG A 230 -11.54 -0.22 15.82
C ARG A 230 -11.14 -1.68 16.04
N ALA A 231 -10.90 -2.44 14.98
CA ALA A 231 -10.49 -3.84 15.07
C ALA A 231 -9.13 -4.01 15.76
N ALA A 232 -8.14 -3.18 15.41
CA ALA A 232 -6.83 -3.18 16.05
C ALA A 232 -6.93 -2.79 17.53
N THR A 233 -7.75 -1.79 17.87
CA THR A 233 -7.98 -1.39 19.26
C THR A 233 -8.57 -2.54 20.09
N ALA A 234 -9.57 -3.24 19.56
CA ALA A 234 -10.16 -4.40 20.24
C ALA A 234 -9.13 -5.53 20.45
N ARG A 235 -8.31 -5.82 19.44
CA ARG A 235 -7.20 -6.78 19.51
C ARG A 235 -6.18 -6.40 20.60
N VAL A 236 -5.74 -5.15 20.61
CA VAL A 236 -4.79 -4.62 21.62
C VAL A 236 -5.37 -4.73 23.02
N LEU A 237 -6.63 -4.33 23.22
CA LEU A 237 -7.29 -4.41 24.52
C LEU A 237 -7.43 -5.85 25.01
N ALA A 238 -7.77 -6.79 24.12
CA ALA A 238 -7.87 -8.20 24.48
C ALA A 238 -6.54 -8.75 25.03
N THR A 239 -5.42 -8.38 24.42
CA THR A 239 -4.08 -8.79 24.89
C THR A 239 -3.67 -8.08 26.18
N ILE A 240 -3.86 -6.75 26.28
CA ILE A 240 -3.48 -5.99 27.47
C ILE A 240 -4.29 -6.42 28.70
N THR A 241 -5.58 -6.70 28.53
CA THR A 241 -6.47 -7.08 29.64
C THR A 241 -6.09 -8.42 30.28
N GLN A 242 -5.45 -9.32 29.52
CA GLN A 242 -4.95 -10.58 30.07
C GLN A 242 -3.81 -10.37 31.08
N GLY A 243 -3.07 -9.26 31.01
CA GLY A 243 -1.95 -8.93 31.91
C GLY A 243 -0.69 -9.78 31.72
N THR A 244 -0.81 -10.94 31.09
CA THR A 244 0.28 -11.85 30.75
C THR A 244 0.14 -12.36 29.33
N VAL A 245 1.27 -12.65 28.67
CA VAL A 245 1.30 -13.25 27.34
C VAL A 245 2.16 -14.49 27.35
N GLU A 246 1.74 -15.51 26.61
CA GLU A 246 2.57 -16.68 26.33
C GLU A 246 3.54 -16.32 25.19
N VAL A 247 4.82 -16.60 25.39
CA VAL A 247 5.86 -16.37 24.39
C VAL A 247 6.32 -17.72 23.86
N GLU A 248 6.49 -17.82 22.54
CA GLU A 248 7.05 -19.04 21.94
C GLU A 248 8.45 -19.33 22.51
N VAL A 249 8.65 -20.57 22.95
CA VAL A 249 9.89 -21.01 23.60
C VAL A 249 10.90 -21.56 22.58
N THR A 250 10.77 -21.18 21.30
CA THR A 250 11.73 -21.48 20.21
C THR A 250 12.99 -20.60 20.32
N THR A 251 13.38 -20.25 21.54
CA THR A 251 14.49 -19.38 21.88
C THR A 251 15.82 -20.11 21.78
N ALA A 252 16.91 -19.33 21.70
CA ALA A 252 18.26 -19.87 21.79
C ALA A 252 18.61 -20.17 23.26
N VAL A 253 19.32 -21.28 23.49
CA VAL A 253 19.84 -21.67 24.81
C VAL A 253 21.33 -21.95 24.70
N VAL A 254 22.11 -21.46 25.67
CA VAL A 254 23.56 -21.71 25.76
C VAL A 254 23.80 -22.84 26.77
N ASN A 255 24.62 -23.81 26.38
CA ASN A 255 25.21 -24.78 27.28
C ASN A 255 26.49 -24.19 27.89
N GLU A 256 26.45 -23.91 29.20
CA GLU A 256 27.56 -23.28 29.94
C GLU A 256 28.83 -24.16 29.93
N ASP A 257 28.70 -25.48 29.92
CA ASP A 257 29.85 -26.42 29.96
C ASP A 257 30.66 -26.46 28.65
N ILE A 258 30.04 -26.06 27.53
CA ILE A 258 30.66 -26.08 26.19
C ILE A 258 31.04 -24.67 25.73
N CYS A 259 30.44 -23.64 26.33
CA CYS A 259 30.66 -22.26 25.94
C CYS A 259 32.09 -21.83 26.27
N CYS A 260 32.86 -21.41 25.26
CA CYS A 260 34.22 -20.89 25.44
C CYS A 260 34.29 -19.36 25.59
N GLY A 261 33.14 -18.68 25.70
CA GLY A 261 33.10 -17.23 25.91
C GLY A 261 33.59 -16.38 24.73
N CYS A 262 33.60 -16.88 23.49
CA CYS A 262 34.12 -16.15 22.33
C CYS A 262 33.28 -14.94 21.87
N GLN A 263 32.06 -14.79 22.40
CA GLN A 263 31.11 -13.68 22.14
C GLN A 263 30.66 -13.49 20.68
N THR A 264 30.93 -14.43 19.78
CA THR A 264 30.40 -14.37 18.40
C THR A 264 28.88 -14.26 18.38
N CYS A 265 28.19 -15.00 19.24
CA CYS A 265 26.73 -14.96 19.37
C CYS A 265 26.19 -13.57 19.76
N VAL A 266 26.92 -12.82 20.60
CA VAL A 266 26.54 -11.46 21.01
C VAL A 266 26.52 -10.52 19.81
N LYS A 267 27.53 -10.61 18.93
CA LYS A 267 27.68 -9.73 17.76
C LYS A 267 26.66 -9.99 16.66
N VAL A 268 26.22 -11.25 16.50
CA VAL A 268 25.31 -11.62 15.41
C VAL A 268 23.83 -11.52 15.78
N CYS A 269 23.49 -11.22 17.04
CA CYS A 269 22.10 -11.10 17.46
C CYS A 269 21.52 -9.73 17.06
N PRO A 270 20.55 -9.66 16.12
CA PRO A 270 19.98 -8.38 15.70
C PRO A 270 19.04 -7.77 16.76
N TYR A 271 18.67 -8.55 17.78
CA TYR A 271 17.73 -8.15 18.83
C TYR A 271 18.42 -7.82 20.16
N THR A 272 19.76 -7.84 20.21
CA THR A 272 20.52 -7.64 21.47
C THR A 272 20.11 -8.60 22.61
N ALA A 273 19.58 -9.77 22.26
CA ALA A 273 19.05 -10.73 23.23
C ALA A 273 20.14 -11.55 23.95
N ILE A 274 21.41 -11.40 23.60
CA ILE A 274 22.52 -12.19 24.13
C ILE A 274 23.52 -11.26 24.79
N SER A 275 23.89 -11.58 26.02
CA SER A 275 24.88 -10.85 26.82
C SER A 275 26.02 -11.78 27.23
N TYR A 276 27.15 -11.22 27.64
CA TYR A 276 28.28 -11.96 28.18
C TYR A 276 28.29 -11.84 29.70
N ASP A 277 28.36 -12.97 30.39
CA ASP A 277 28.51 -13.06 31.83
C ASP A 277 30.00 -13.20 32.16
N GLU A 278 30.59 -12.15 32.72
CA GLU A 278 32.02 -12.10 33.04
C GLU A 278 32.41 -13.06 34.17
N GLU A 279 31.53 -13.30 35.14
CA GLU A 279 31.81 -14.15 36.30
C GLU A 279 31.91 -15.61 35.87
N LYS A 280 30.99 -16.04 35.01
CA LYS A 280 30.95 -17.40 34.48
C LYS A 280 31.81 -17.60 33.23
N SER A 281 32.25 -16.51 32.60
CA SER A 281 32.94 -16.52 31.31
C SER A 281 32.14 -17.16 30.16
N VAL A 282 30.80 -17.10 30.22
CA VAL A 282 29.89 -17.68 29.22
C VAL A 282 28.92 -16.63 28.66
N SER A 283 28.26 -16.93 27.55
CA SER A 283 27.19 -16.08 27.01
C SER A 283 25.82 -16.51 27.57
N VAL A 284 24.95 -15.55 27.87
CA VAL A 284 23.61 -15.77 28.43
C VAL A 284 22.56 -15.16 27.50
N VAL A 285 21.49 -15.92 27.23
CA VAL A 285 20.39 -15.49 26.38
C VAL A 285 19.24 -14.98 27.25
N ASN A 286 18.75 -13.78 26.95
CA ASN A 286 17.48 -13.29 27.45
C ASN A 286 16.35 -13.92 26.61
N GLU A 287 15.67 -14.91 27.19
CA GLU A 287 14.61 -15.65 26.50
C GLU A 287 13.44 -14.75 26.06
N VAL A 288 13.17 -13.65 26.78
CA VAL A 288 12.07 -12.73 26.45
C VAL A 288 12.38 -11.88 25.21
N GLN A 289 13.66 -11.53 25.01
CA GLN A 289 14.10 -10.75 23.85
C GLN A 289 14.43 -11.63 22.62
N CYS A 290 14.71 -12.92 22.84
CA CYS A 290 15.08 -13.83 21.76
C CYS A 290 13.89 -14.12 20.84
N LYS A 291 14.00 -13.78 19.55
CA LYS A 291 12.99 -14.08 18.52
C LYS A 291 13.20 -15.41 17.80
N GLY A 292 14.06 -16.28 18.31
CA GLY A 292 14.23 -17.64 17.78
C GLY A 292 14.78 -17.75 16.35
N CYS A 293 15.43 -16.72 15.80
CA CYS A 293 15.88 -16.71 14.40
C CYS A 293 17.02 -17.71 14.07
N GLY A 294 17.64 -18.34 15.07
CA GLY A 294 18.67 -19.37 14.89
C GLY A 294 20.06 -18.88 14.48
N THR A 295 20.23 -17.61 14.09
CA THR A 295 21.51 -17.06 13.58
C THR A 295 22.70 -17.31 14.51
N CYS A 296 22.51 -17.13 15.82
CA CYS A 296 23.56 -17.37 16.81
C CYS A 296 23.93 -18.85 16.95
N GLY A 297 22.97 -19.77 16.80
CA GLY A 297 23.18 -21.22 16.79
C GLY A 297 24.07 -21.63 15.63
N SER A 298 23.75 -21.16 14.42
CA SER A 298 24.55 -21.42 13.22
C SER A 298 25.94 -20.80 13.25
N ALA A 299 26.12 -19.68 13.94
CA ALA A 299 27.39 -18.97 14.04
C ALA A 299 28.32 -19.48 15.15
N CYS A 300 27.85 -20.37 16.02
CA CYS A 300 28.60 -20.82 17.18
C CYS A 300 29.67 -21.85 16.79
N PRO A 301 30.97 -21.55 16.95
CA PRO A 301 32.02 -22.46 16.52
C PRO A 301 32.13 -23.72 17.39
N THR A 302 31.66 -23.65 18.64
CA THR A 302 31.72 -24.78 19.59
C THR A 302 30.42 -25.59 19.65
N GLY A 303 29.35 -25.15 18.98
CA GLY A 303 28.01 -25.75 19.11
C GLY A 303 27.37 -25.58 20.51
N ALA A 304 27.89 -24.66 21.32
CA ALA A 304 27.42 -24.41 22.68
C ALA A 304 26.02 -23.77 22.73
N ILE A 305 25.64 -22.98 21.72
CA ILE A 305 24.32 -22.37 21.63
C ILE A 305 23.44 -23.10 20.62
N ARG A 306 22.19 -23.38 20.99
CA ARG A 306 21.23 -24.12 20.15
C ARG A 306 19.89 -23.39 20.13
N ALA A 307 19.22 -23.41 18.98
CA ALA A 307 17.83 -22.97 18.88
C ALA A 307 16.91 -24.11 19.33
N ARG A 308 16.08 -23.89 20.36
CA ARG A 308 15.07 -24.87 20.77
C ARG A 308 14.13 -25.12 19.57
N HIS A 309 13.75 -26.39 19.38
CA HIS A 309 12.93 -26.87 18.27
C HIS A 309 13.60 -26.87 16.86
N PHE A 310 14.81 -26.32 16.74
CA PHE A 310 15.61 -26.29 15.51
C PHE A 310 17.07 -26.68 15.79
N THR A 311 17.27 -27.74 16.57
CA THR A 311 18.61 -28.24 16.90
C THR A 311 19.26 -28.92 15.69
N ASP A 312 20.60 -28.93 15.65
CA ASP A 312 21.37 -29.62 14.60
C ASP A 312 20.94 -31.08 14.43
N GLN A 313 20.67 -31.79 15.52
CA GLN A 313 20.20 -33.17 15.49
C GLN A 313 18.83 -33.28 14.80
N GLN A 314 17.90 -32.37 15.07
CA GLN A 314 16.58 -32.34 14.44
C GLN A 314 16.71 -32.06 12.94
N ILE A 315 17.50 -31.05 12.56
CA ILE A 315 17.71 -30.67 11.15
C ILE A 315 18.41 -31.81 10.39
N LEU A 316 19.49 -32.39 10.94
CA LEU A 316 20.17 -33.52 10.31
C LEU A 316 19.28 -34.75 10.20
N SER A 317 18.39 -34.98 11.17
CA SER A 317 17.39 -36.05 11.10
C SER A 317 16.39 -35.81 9.97
N GLN A 318 15.93 -34.57 9.78
CA GLN A 318 15.06 -34.20 8.66
C GLN A 318 15.75 -34.42 7.31
N ILE A 319 17.01 -34.00 7.17
CA ILE A 319 17.80 -34.21 5.94
C ILE A 319 17.98 -35.71 5.67
N LYS A 320 18.36 -36.49 6.68
CA LYS A 320 18.49 -37.95 6.55
C LYS A 320 17.18 -38.59 6.10
N GLY A 321 16.05 -38.19 6.71
CA GLY A 321 14.73 -38.68 6.33
C GLY A 321 14.42 -38.46 4.85
N LEU A 322 14.74 -37.27 4.32
CA LEU A 322 14.58 -36.97 2.90
C LEU A 322 15.46 -37.87 2.01
N LEU A 323 16.71 -38.11 2.41
CA LEU A 323 17.65 -38.94 1.65
C LEU A 323 17.35 -40.45 1.72
N THR A 324 16.68 -40.91 2.76
CA THR A 324 16.32 -42.33 2.96
C THR A 324 14.97 -42.72 2.39
N THR A 325 14.13 -41.75 2.01
CA THR A 325 12.85 -42.02 1.39
C THR A 325 13.09 -42.25 -0.10
N GLU A 326 13.02 -43.50 -0.58
CA GLU A 326 12.92 -43.76 -2.01
C GLU A 326 11.69 -43.03 -2.54
N MET A 327 11.85 -42.25 -3.63
CA MET A 327 10.74 -41.61 -4.32
C MET A 327 9.85 -42.70 -4.92
N THR A 328 8.90 -43.23 -4.14
CA THR A 328 7.80 -43.99 -4.70
C THR A 328 6.96 -43.02 -5.53
N GLU A 329 7.08 -43.13 -6.85
CA GLU A 329 6.22 -42.44 -7.81
C GLU A 329 4.76 -42.76 -7.45
N VAL A 330 3.97 -41.71 -7.18
CA VAL A 330 2.51 -41.77 -7.04
C VAL A 330 1.89 -41.38 -8.37
#